data_AF-A0A1G7TFG9-F1
#
_entry.id   AF-A0A1G7TFG9-F1
#
_cell.length_a   1.000
_cell.length_b   1.000
_cell.length_c   1.000
_cell.angle_alpha   90.00
_cell.angle_beta   90.00
_cell.angle_gamma   90.00
#
_symmetry.space_group_name_H-M   'P 1'
#
loop_
_entity.id
_entity.type
_entity.pdbx_description
1 polymer ?
#
loop_
_entity_poly.entity_id
_entity_poly.type
_entity_poly.pdbx_seq_one_letter_code
_entity_poly.pdbx_strand_id
1 'polypeptide(L)'
;MLSLNELWFLLVGVLFVGFFFLEGFDFGVGMSTKFLARTDGEKRVLINSIGPFWDANEVWLLTAGGAMFAAFPNWYATLFSGYYTPFVVLLLALIGRGVAFEFRGKKETERWKKSWDWAIFLGSLLPPFLCGVVFAGLIQGLPIDGQMEMKAGLFDMVNVYTLLGGVTVTVLCLVHGLMFTTLRTIGSLQERARKQAKMLLVPLAVLFVAFGAMTYFKTDVFEVRGGILTAVAVVGVIVYVLAGYFMAKKRDGWAFGMTGCVIILSIASVFIGLFPRVMISSIDKAFDLTIHNAASGQYSLKVMTIVALTLLPFVLGYQIWSYFVFHKRLHEKEHLEY
;
A
#
# COMPACT_ATOMS: atom_id res chain seq x y z
N MET A 1 -0.30 28.28 -12.12
CA MET A 1 0.77 27.27 -12.27
C MET A 1 0.92 26.57 -10.94
N LEU A 2 1.21 25.28 -10.93
CA LEU A 2 1.40 24.50 -9.70
C LEU A 2 2.70 24.96 -9.01
N SER A 3 2.65 25.30 -7.72
CA SER A 3 3.85 25.63 -6.95
C SER A 3 4.73 24.38 -6.75
N LEU A 4 6.03 24.56 -6.48
CA LEU A 4 6.92 23.42 -6.22
C LEU A 4 6.48 22.61 -5.00
N ASN A 5 5.91 23.25 -3.99
CA ASN A 5 5.40 22.58 -2.79
C ASN A 5 4.21 21.68 -3.15
N GLU A 6 3.27 22.19 -3.95
CA GLU A 6 2.13 21.39 -4.44
C GLU A 6 2.61 20.23 -5.34
N LEU A 7 3.63 20.47 -6.17
CA LEU A 7 4.21 19.44 -7.06
C LEU A 7 4.75 18.29 -6.24
N TRP A 8 5.58 18.61 -5.24
CA TRP A 8 6.20 17.60 -4.40
C TRP A 8 5.19 16.87 -3.52
N PHE A 9 4.15 17.55 -3.03
CA PHE A 9 3.07 16.87 -2.32
C PHE A 9 2.37 15.86 -3.23
N LEU A 10 2.05 16.25 -4.47
CA LEU A 10 1.44 15.37 -5.46
C LEU A 10 2.36 14.19 -5.81
N LEU A 11 3.66 14.43 -6.00
CA LEU A 11 4.63 13.38 -6.29
C LEU A 11 4.76 12.37 -5.13
N VAL A 12 4.80 12.84 -3.88
CA VAL A 12 4.78 11.94 -2.70
C VAL A 12 3.49 11.11 -2.68
N GLY A 13 2.34 11.71 -2.95
CA GLY A 13 1.07 10.99 -3.08
C GLY A 13 1.11 9.93 -4.19
N VAL A 14 1.66 10.26 -5.36
CA VAL A 14 1.85 9.31 -6.48
C VAL A 14 2.77 8.15 -6.09
N LEU A 15 3.86 8.42 -5.35
CA LEU A 15 4.77 7.37 -4.89
C LEU A 15 4.07 6.38 -3.95
N PHE A 16 3.27 6.85 -3.00
CA PHE A 16 2.50 5.96 -2.12
C PHE A 16 1.37 5.22 -2.84
N VAL A 17 0.68 5.88 -3.77
CA VAL A 17 -0.32 5.23 -4.63
C VAL A 17 0.33 4.12 -5.46
N GLY A 18 1.47 4.41 -6.08
CA GLY A 18 2.25 3.43 -6.85
C GLY A 18 2.75 2.28 -5.99
N PHE A 19 3.27 2.57 -4.79
CA PHE A 19 3.65 1.56 -3.81
C PHE A 19 2.49 0.61 -3.49
N PHE A 20 1.32 1.12 -3.08
CA PHE A 20 0.20 0.24 -2.75
C PHE A 20 -0.37 -0.49 -3.97
N PHE A 21 -0.30 0.10 -5.17
CA PHE A 21 -0.72 -0.59 -6.39
C PHE A 21 0.21 -1.76 -6.72
N LEU A 22 1.53 -1.54 -6.67
CA LEU A 22 2.53 -2.52 -7.05
C LEU A 22 2.78 -3.53 -5.91
N GLU A 23 3.15 -3.05 -4.74
CA GLU A 23 3.44 -3.91 -3.59
C GLU A 23 2.16 -4.52 -2.98
N GLY A 24 1.01 -3.88 -3.17
CA GLY A 24 -0.25 -4.37 -2.59
C GLY A 24 -0.61 -5.77 -3.09
N PHE A 25 -0.32 -6.09 -4.36
CA PHE A 25 -0.52 -7.46 -4.83
C PHE A 25 0.55 -8.43 -4.31
N ASP A 26 1.80 -8.00 -4.13
CA ASP A 26 2.86 -8.83 -3.55
C ASP A 26 2.52 -9.23 -2.12
N PHE A 27 2.05 -8.28 -1.30
CA PHE A 27 1.51 -8.56 0.02
C PHE A 27 0.34 -9.54 -0.03
N GLY A 28 -0.60 -9.35 -0.97
CA GLY A 28 -1.73 -10.27 -1.14
C GLY A 28 -1.31 -11.69 -1.54
N VAL A 29 -0.33 -11.84 -2.43
CA VAL A 29 0.24 -13.15 -2.81
C VAL A 29 0.96 -13.78 -1.63
N GLY A 30 1.78 -13.02 -0.90
CA GLY A 30 2.50 -13.48 0.28
C GLY A 30 1.56 -13.98 1.38
N MET A 31 0.45 -13.27 1.65
CA MET A 31 -0.60 -13.74 2.56
C MET A 31 -1.28 -15.03 2.05
N SER A 32 -1.49 -15.15 0.73
CA SER A 32 -2.14 -16.29 0.10
C SER A 32 -1.33 -17.59 0.21
N THR A 33 -0.02 -17.53 0.49
CA THR A 33 0.81 -18.74 0.72
C THR A 33 0.31 -19.61 1.89
N LYS A 34 -0.40 -19.03 2.87
CA LYS A 34 -1.01 -19.78 3.99
C LYS A 34 -2.49 -20.11 3.78
N PHE A 35 -3.26 -19.22 3.15
CA PHE A 35 -4.72 -19.34 3.06
C PHE A 35 -5.26 -19.96 1.77
N LEU A 36 -4.47 -19.93 0.69
CA LEU A 36 -4.90 -20.38 -0.64
C LEU A 36 -4.19 -21.69 -1.07
N ALA A 37 -2.88 -21.76 -0.83
CA ALA A 37 -2.05 -22.90 -1.23
C ALA A 37 -2.23 -24.10 -0.27
N ARG A 38 -2.36 -25.30 -0.84
CA ARG A 38 -2.57 -26.57 -0.13
C ARG A 38 -1.32 -27.43 -0.10
N THR A 39 -0.43 -27.27 -1.08
CA THR A 39 0.80 -28.05 -1.22
C THR A 39 2.02 -27.12 -1.21
N ASP A 40 3.22 -27.67 -1.00
CA ASP A 40 4.47 -26.91 -1.11
C ASP A 40 4.71 -26.41 -2.55
N GLY A 41 4.31 -27.21 -3.55
CA GLY A 41 4.36 -26.82 -4.96
C GLY A 41 3.51 -25.58 -5.25
N GLU A 42 2.26 -25.53 -4.78
CA GLU A 42 1.41 -24.36 -4.94
C GLU A 42 1.98 -23.12 -4.25
N LYS A 43 2.61 -23.26 -3.07
CA LYS A 43 3.30 -22.16 -2.39
C LYS A 43 4.46 -21.62 -3.21
N ARG A 44 5.29 -22.51 -3.78
CA ARG A 44 6.39 -22.13 -4.68
C ARG A 44 5.86 -21.39 -5.90
N VAL A 45 4.79 -21.87 -6.53
CA VAL A 45 4.16 -21.17 -7.66
C VAL A 45 3.72 -19.75 -7.29
N LEU A 46 3.10 -19.56 -6.11
CA LEU A 46 2.73 -18.23 -5.63
C LEU A 46 3.97 -17.33 -5.44
N ILE A 47 5.00 -17.80 -4.74
CA ILE A 47 6.22 -17.02 -4.47
C ILE A 47 6.93 -16.64 -5.78
N ASN A 48 7.13 -17.61 -6.69
CA ASN A 48 7.77 -17.35 -7.98
C ASN A 48 6.94 -16.43 -8.89
N SER A 49 5.63 -16.31 -8.65
CA SER A 49 4.78 -15.40 -9.44
C SER A 49 5.10 -13.92 -9.23
N ILE A 50 5.66 -13.58 -8.07
CA ILE A 50 6.07 -12.23 -7.69
C ILE A 50 7.60 -12.06 -7.64
N GLY A 51 8.36 -13.17 -7.68
CA GLY A 51 9.83 -13.21 -7.62
C GLY A 51 10.55 -12.15 -8.47
N PRO A 52 10.22 -11.98 -9.76
CA PRO A 52 10.90 -11.00 -10.62
C PRO A 52 10.60 -9.52 -10.31
N PHE A 53 9.62 -9.21 -9.44
CA PHE A 53 9.07 -7.87 -9.30
C PHE A 53 9.13 -7.29 -7.88
N TRP A 54 9.01 -8.15 -6.85
CA TRP A 54 8.78 -7.69 -5.47
C TRP A 54 9.85 -6.73 -4.95
N ASP A 55 11.13 -7.00 -5.24
CA ASP A 55 12.24 -6.15 -4.79
C ASP A 55 12.16 -4.75 -5.43
N ALA A 56 11.81 -4.67 -6.71
CA ALA A 56 11.61 -3.41 -7.41
C ALA A 56 10.36 -2.65 -6.94
N ASN A 57 9.31 -3.37 -6.53
CA ASN A 57 8.08 -2.77 -6.01
C ASN A 57 8.32 -2.13 -4.63
N GLU A 58 9.14 -2.74 -3.76
CA GLU A 58 9.46 -2.19 -2.43
C GLU A 58 10.20 -0.84 -2.51
N VAL A 59 10.99 -0.62 -3.58
CA VAL A 59 11.72 0.64 -3.80
C VAL A 59 10.78 1.85 -3.88
N TRP A 60 9.50 1.67 -4.24
CA TRP A 60 8.52 2.75 -4.22
C TRP A 60 8.28 3.31 -2.81
N LEU A 61 8.28 2.46 -1.78
CA LEU A 61 8.18 2.90 -0.38
C LEU A 61 9.44 3.64 0.06
N LEU A 62 10.62 3.11 -0.29
CA LEU A 62 11.89 3.75 0.03
C LEU A 62 12.00 5.13 -0.63
N THR A 63 11.58 5.23 -1.90
CA THR A 63 11.55 6.49 -2.65
C THR A 63 10.52 7.44 -2.07
N ALA A 64 9.35 6.98 -1.64
CA ALA A 64 8.36 7.81 -0.95
C ALA A 64 8.94 8.41 0.33
N GLY A 65 9.58 7.59 1.18
CA GLY A 65 10.26 8.05 2.39
C GLY A 65 11.41 9.03 2.10
N GLY A 66 12.24 8.75 1.10
CA GLY A 66 13.32 9.64 0.66
C GLY A 66 12.82 10.96 0.08
N ALA A 67 11.73 10.93 -0.70
CA ALA A 67 11.07 12.12 -1.23
C ALA A 67 10.46 12.97 -0.11
N MET A 68 9.84 12.34 0.90
CA MET A 68 9.39 13.03 2.11
C MET A 68 10.56 13.69 2.85
N PHE A 69 11.64 12.95 3.10
CA PHE A 69 12.83 13.51 3.77
C PHE A 69 13.40 14.72 3.02
N ALA A 70 13.47 14.64 1.70
CA ALA A 70 14.12 15.67 0.90
C ALA A 70 13.21 16.86 0.58
N ALA A 71 11.90 16.64 0.35
CA ALA A 71 10.95 17.69 0.01
C ALA A 71 10.21 18.27 1.22
N PHE A 72 9.93 17.45 2.23
CA PHE A 72 9.18 17.82 3.44
C PHE A 72 9.85 17.29 4.72
N PRO A 73 11.05 17.77 5.08
CA PRO A 73 11.85 17.23 6.16
C PRO A 73 11.14 17.25 7.52
N ASN A 74 10.34 18.27 7.80
CA ASN A 74 9.58 18.32 9.06
C ASN A 74 8.47 17.26 9.07
N TRP A 75 7.78 17.03 7.94
CA TRP A 75 6.81 15.95 7.83
C TRP A 75 7.47 14.59 8.07
N TYR A 76 8.62 14.35 7.45
CA TYR A 76 9.40 13.15 7.66
C TYR A 76 9.79 12.97 9.13
N ALA A 77 10.40 14.00 9.74
CA ALA A 77 10.88 13.94 11.11
C ALA A 77 9.75 13.68 12.12
N THR A 78 8.66 14.45 12.05
CA THR A 78 7.50 14.32 12.94
C THR A 78 6.85 12.94 12.79
N LEU A 79 6.67 12.46 11.57
CA LEU A 79 6.02 11.18 11.30
C LEU A 79 6.87 10.01 11.81
N PHE A 80 8.14 9.93 11.42
CA PHE A 80 9.01 8.79 11.75
C PHE A 80 9.40 8.75 13.23
N SER A 81 9.59 9.90 13.88
CA SER A 81 9.86 9.95 15.32
C SER A 81 8.63 9.62 16.14
N GLY A 82 7.46 10.14 15.78
CA GLY A 82 6.23 9.89 16.53
C GLY A 82 5.72 8.45 16.39
N TYR A 83 5.81 7.86 15.19
CA TYR A 83 5.46 6.46 14.93
C TYR A 83 6.68 5.53 14.99
N TYR A 84 7.68 5.85 15.80
CA TYR A 84 8.92 5.09 15.87
C TYR A 84 8.68 3.58 16.04
N THR A 85 7.89 3.17 17.03
CA THR A 85 7.65 1.75 17.29
C THR A 85 6.93 1.06 16.11
N PRO A 86 5.80 1.57 15.57
CA PRO A 86 5.19 0.99 14.38
C PRO A 86 6.12 0.91 13.17
N PHE A 87 6.96 1.91 12.91
CA PHE A 87 7.90 1.88 11.79
C PHE A 87 9.05 0.88 11.99
N VAL A 88 9.54 0.69 13.22
CA VAL A 88 10.51 -0.38 13.52
C VAL A 88 9.90 -1.75 13.25
N VAL A 89 8.64 -1.98 13.67
CA VAL A 89 7.94 -3.24 13.39
C VAL A 89 7.72 -3.43 11.88
N LEU A 90 7.34 -2.36 11.16
CA LEU A 90 7.21 -2.37 9.70
C LEU A 90 8.53 -2.78 9.03
N LEU A 91 9.65 -2.15 9.43
CA LEU A 91 10.98 -2.44 8.91
C LEU A 91 11.37 -3.90 9.14
N LEU A 92 11.22 -4.40 10.37
CA LEU A 92 11.54 -5.79 10.70
C LEU A 92 10.65 -6.78 9.92
N ALA A 93 9.38 -6.46 9.70
CA ALA A 93 8.46 -7.27 8.90
C ALA A 93 8.90 -7.34 7.42
N LEU A 94 9.30 -6.21 6.83
CA LEU A 94 9.80 -6.15 5.45
C LEU A 94 11.14 -6.89 5.29
N ILE A 95 12.10 -6.69 6.21
CA ILE A 95 13.36 -7.46 6.23
C ILE A 95 13.08 -8.95 6.33
N GLY A 96 12.21 -9.34 7.27
CA GLY A 96 11.81 -10.73 7.45
C GLY A 96 11.19 -11.33 6.18
N ARG A 97 10.41 -10.55 5.43
CA ARG A 97 9.81 -10.98 4.17
C ARG A 97 10.85 -11.21 3.08
N GLY A 98 11.74 -10.24 2.83
CA GLY A 98 12.77 -10.34 1.78
C GLY A 98 13.71 -11.52 2.02
N VAL A 99 14.20 -11.68 3.26
CA VAL A 99 15.02 -12.84 3.63
C VAL A 99 14.25 -14.16 3.48
N ALA A 100 12.96 -14.17 3.79
CA ALA A 100 12.16 -15.38 3.69
C ALA A 100 11.96 -15.85 2.24
N PHE A 101 11.80 -14.94 1.27
CA PHE A 101 11.74 -15.35 -0.14
C PHE A 101 13.04 -16.03 -0.58
N GLU A 102 14.20 -15.43 -0.27
CA GLU A 102 15.50 -15.97 -0.64
C GLU A 102 15.85 -17.29 0.06
N PHE A 103 15.54 -17.42 1.35
CA PHE A 103 16.07 -18.51 2.17
C PHE A 103 15.14 -19.72 2.25
N ARG A 104 13.84 -19.56 1.95
CA ARG A 104 12.87 -20.66 2.04
C ARG A 104 13.28 -21.89 1.23
N GLY A 105 13.76 -21.69 0.00
CA GLY A 105 14.16 -22.77 -0.91
C GLY A 105 15.53 -23.41 -0.63
N LYS A 106 16.33 -22.85 0.29
CA LYS A 106 17.73 -23.28 0.50
C LYS A 106 17.90 -24.57 1.32
N LYS A 107 16.86 -25.02 2.03
CA LYS A 107 16.89 -26.25 2.84
C LYS A 107 15.54 -26.98 2.77
N GLU A 108 15.60 -28.29 2.51
CA GLU A 108 14.40 -29.11 2.25
C GLU A 108 13.67 -29.59 3.52
N THR A 109 14.16 -29.28 4.72
CA THR A 109 13.50 -29.73 5.97
C THR A 109 12.17 -29.01 6.23
N GLU A 110 11.13 -29.76 6.59
CA GLU A 110 9.79 -29.22 6.90
C GLU A 110 9.78 -28.08 7.93
N ARG A 111 10.59 -28.19 9.00
CA ARG A 111 10.69 -27.12 10.02
C ARG A 111 11.23 -25.82 9.43
N TRP A 112 12.18 -25.90 8.49
CA TRP A 112 12.77 -24.74 7.82
C TRP A 112 11.73 -24.03 6.96
N LYS A 113 11.07 -24.79 6.06
CA LYS A 113 10.02 -24.26 5.18
C LYS A 113 8.88 -23.63 5.98
N LYS A 114 8.43 -24.27 7.06
CA LYS A 114 7.33 -23.74 7.90
C LYS A 114 7.68 -22.42 8.59
N SER A 115 8.91 -22.26 9.07
CA SER A 115 9.37 -21.00 9.69
C SER A 115 9.36 -19.86 8.66
N TRP A 116 9.91 -20.10 7.47
CA TRP A 116 9.92 -19.10 6.40
C TRP A 116 8.53 -18.82 5.83
N ASP A 117 7.66 -19.83 5.75
CA ASP A 117 6.25 -19.62 5.39
C ASP A 117 5.55 -18.66 6.37
N TRP A 118 5.88 -18.73 7.67
CA TRP A 118 5.34 -17.80 8.67
C TRP A 118 5.95 -16.40 8.53
N ALA A 119 7.25 -16.31 8.24
CA ALA A 119 7.91 -15.03 7.98
C ALA A 119 7.33 -14.33 6.73
N ILE A 120 7.11 -15.06 5.62
CA ILE A 120 6.43 -14.54 4.42
C ILE A 120 5.03 -14.05 4.79
N PHE A 121 4.27 -14.87 5.52
CA PHE A 121 2.90 -14.54 5.89
C PHE A 121 2.82 -13.26 6.74
N LEU A 122 3.57 -13.19 7.85
CA LEU A 122 3.57 -12.04 8.74
C LEU A 122 4.19 -10.82 8.07
N GLY A 123 5.27 -11.01 7.33
CA GLY A 123 5.92 -9.97 6.52
C GLY A 123 5.05 -9.43 5.41
N SER A 124 3.98 -10.13 5.01
CA SER A 124 3.01 -9.66 4.01
C SER A 124 1.69 -9.16 4.62
N LEU A 125 1.41 -9.53 5.87
CA LEU A 125 0.24 -9.09 6.62
C LEU A 125 0.48 -7.75 7.34
N LEU A 126 1.60 -7.66 8.05
CA LEU A 126 1.91 -6.54 8.93
C LEU A 126 2.16 -5.22 8.17
N PRO A 127 2.90 -5.18 7.05
CA PRO A 127 3.15 -3.91 6.37
C PRO A 127 1.90 -3.17 5.89
N PRO A 128 0.98 -3.76 5.11
CA PRO A 128 -0.22 -3.02 4.70
C PRO A 128 -1.11 -2.66 5.89
N PHE A 129 -1.13 -3.49 6.95
CA PHE A 129 -1.85 -3.19 8.18
C PHE A 129 -1.30 -1.95 8.89
N LEU A 130 0.01 -1.93 9.16
CA LEU A 130 0.68 -0.82 9.85
C LEU A 130 0.61 0.47 9.04
N CYS A 131 0.83 0.40 7.73
CA CYS A 131 0.68 1.56 6.87
C CYS A 131 -0.77 2.08 6.90
N GLY A 132 -1.77 1.21 6.84
CA GLY A 132 -3.18 1.62 6.96
C GLY A 132 -3.52 2.29 8.30
N VAL A 133 -2.95 1.80 9.40
CA VAL A 133 -3.05 2.44 10.74
C VAL A 133 -2.45 3.84 10.70
N VAL A 134 -1.24 4.00 10.16
CA VAL A 134 -0.55 5.28 10.07
C VAL A 134 -1.32 6.27 9.19
N PHE A 135 -1.75 5.88 7.99
CA PHE A 135 -2.51 6.75 7.08
C PHE A 135 -3.87 7.16 7.64
N ALA A 136 -4.56 6.25 8.33
CA ALA A 136 -5.77 6.60 9.05
C ALA A 136 -5.47 7.63 10.16
N GLY A 137 -4.45 7.39 10.98
CA GLY A 137 -4.04 8.33 12.03
C GLY A 137 -3.71 9.72 11.49
N LEU A 138 -3.06 9.82 10.34
CA LEU A 138 -2.78 11.10 9.67
C LEU A 138 -4.05 11.91 9.37
N ILE A 139 -5.13 11.24 8.94
CA ILE A 139 -6.41 11.88 8.64
C ILE A 139 -7.20 12.19 9.93
N GLN A 140 -7.09 11.34 10.95
CA GLN A 140 -7.74 11.55 12.24
C GLN A 140 -7.18 12.77 12.98
N GLY A 141 -5.89 13.03 12.79
CA GLY A 141 -5.13 14.00 13.56
C GLY A 141 -4.42 13.35 14.74
N LEU A 142 -3.24 13.88 15.05
CA LEU A 142 -2.30 13.32 16.03
C LEU A 142 -1.86 14.39 17.02
N PRO A 143 -1.41 14.04 18.24
CA PRO A 143 -1.00 15.02 19.24
C PRO A 143 0.35 15.64 18.86
N ILE A 144 0.30 16.71 18.06
CA ILE A 144 1.45 17.44 17.54
C ILE A 144 1.47 18.84 18.17
N ASP A 145 2.60 19.20 18.78
CA ASP A 145 2.80 20.50 19.41
C ASP A 145 3.40 21.56 18.47
N GLY A 146 3.57 22.78 18.99
CA GLY A 146 4.08 23.92 18.22
C GLY A 146 5.54 23.78 17.76
N GLN A 147 6.27 22.79 18.26
CA GLN A 147 7.63 22.45 17.83
C GLN A 147 7.63 21.43 16.69
N MET A 148 6.46 21.05 16.17
CA MET A 148 6.26 19.97 15.20
C MET A 148 6.70 18.61 15.78
N GLU A 149 6.65 18.43 17.10
CA GLU A 149 6.92 17.14 17.73
C GLU A 149 5.61 16.40 17.98
N MET A 150 5.58 15.11 17.63
CA MET A 150 4.43 14.25 17.93
C MET A 150 4.67 13.48 19.22
N LYS A 151 3.88 13.79 20.25
CA LYS A 151 3.93 13.14 21.57
C LYS A 151 2.74 12.20 21.74
N ALA A 152 2.69 11.16 20.90
CA ALA A 152 1.59 10.21 20.87
C ALA A 152 1.83 9.03 21.83
N GLY A 153 0.83 8.73 22.65
CA GLY A 153 0.73 7.46 23.36
C GLY A 153 0.25 6.32 22.46
N LEU A 154 0.26 5.09 22.98
CA LEU A 154 -0.16 3.91 22.21
C LEU A 154 -1.60 4.02 21.69
N PHE A 155 -2.53 4.54 22.51
CA PHE A 155 -3.94 4.64 22.15
C PHE A 155 -4.27 5.83 21.23
N ASP A 156 -3.36 6.81 21.12
CA ASP A 156 -3.49 7.85 20.09
C ASP A 156 -3.21 7.25 18.71
N MET A 157 -2.19 6.38 18.62
CA MET A 157 -1.81 5.68 17.39
C MET A 157 -2.74 4.51 17.06
N VAL A 158 -3.13 3.73 18.06
CA VAL A 158 -3.89 2.48 17.91
C VAL A 158 -5.24 2.63 18.58
N ASN A 159 -6.25 2.94 17.78
CA ASN A 159 -7.62 3.07 18.20
C ASN A 159 -8.55 2.42 17.17
N VAL A 160 -9.86 2.37 17.44
CA VAL A 160 -10.83 1.70 16.57
C VAL A 160 -10.80 2.24 15.13
N TYR A 161 -10.56 3.54 14.95
CA TYR A 161 -10.49 4.17 13.63
C TYR A 161 -9.23 3.77 12.87
N THR A 162 -8.07 3.84 13.52
CA THR A 162 -6.81 3.47 12.86
C THR A 162 -6.73 1.97 12.60
N LEU A 163 -7.22 1.13 13.51
CA LEU A 163 -7.34 -0.31 13.32
C LEU A 163 -8.24 -0.66 12.14
N LEU A 164 -9.38 0.04 11.98
CA LEU A 164 -10.26 -0.18 10.84
C LEU A 164 -9.57 0.18 9.52
N GLY A 165 -8.81 1.29 9.50
CA GLY A 165 -7.98 1.66 8.34
C GLY A 165 -6.95 0.59 8.00
N GLY A 166 -6.22 0.09 9.00
CA GLY A 166 -5.28 -1.01 8.86
C GLY A 166 -5.90 -2.27 8.26
N VAL A 167 -7.00 -2.76 8.85
CA VAL A 167 -7.70 -3.95 8.36
C VAL A 167 -8.24 -3.75 6.94
N THR A 168 -8.79 -2.56 6.64
CA THR A 168 -9.32 -2.24 5.31
C THR A 168 -8.22 -2.34 4.24
N VAL A 169 -7.06 -1.73 4.49
CA VAL A 169 -5.92 -1.76 3.55
C VAL A 169 -5.37 -3.19 3.42
N THR A 170 -5.25 -3.95 4.51
CA THR A 170 -4.81 -5.35 4.44
C THR A 170 -5.73 -6.21 3.58
N VAL A 171 -7.05 -6.13 3.78
CA VAL A 171 -8.03 -6.91 2.99
C VAL A 171 -8.04 -6.44 1.53
N LEU A 172 -7.88 -5.14 1.29
CA LEU A 172 -7.75 -4.58 -0.06
C LEU A 172 -6.53 -5.16 -0.79
N CYS A 173 -5.35 -5.16 -0.16
CA CYS A 173 -4.14 -5.77 -0.69
C CYS A 173 -4.32 -7.28 -0.93
N LEU A 174 -4.98 -8.00 0.00
CA LEU A 174 -5.28 -9.41 -0.16
C LEU A 174 -6.14 -9.69 -1.41
N VAL A 175 -7.22 -8.93 -1.60
CA VAL A 175 -8.07 -9.05 -2.80
C VAL A 175 -7.28 -8.75 -4.06
N HIS A 176 -6.43 -7.71 -4.05
CA HIS A 176 -5.59 -7.35 -5.19
C HIS A 176 -4.57 -8.44 -5.55
N GLY A 177 -3.89 -9.02 -4.55
CA GLY A 177 -2.95 -10.13 -4.75
C GLY A 177 -3.61 -11.44 -5.18
N LEU A 178 -4.82 -11.74 -4.71
CA LEU A 178 -5.61 -12.86 -5.24
C LEU A 178 -5.95 -12.66 -6.72
N MET A 179 -6.28 -11.44 -7.13
CA MET A 179 -6.51 -11.15 -8.55
C MET A 179 -5.24 -11.23 -9.37
N PHE A 180 -4.11 -10.74 -8.88
CA PHE A 180 -2.81 -10.95 -9.52
C PHE A 180 -2.49 -12.44 -9.67
N THR A 181 -2.74 -13.24 -8.63
CA THR A 181 -2.61 -14.71 -8.68
C THR A 181 -3.42 -15.32 -9.83
N THR A 182 -4.64 -14.83 -10.10
CA THR A 182 -5.43 -15.33 -11.24
C THR A 182 -4.83 -15.01 -12.61
N LEU A 183 -4.02 -13.95 -12.72
CA LEU A 183 -3.30 -13.62 -13.95
C LEU A 183 -2.10 -14.52 -14.19
N ARG A 184 -1.44 -14.94 -13.11
CA ARG A 184 -0.15 -15.64 -13.12
C ARG A 184 -0.25 -17.16 -13.01
N THR A 185 -1.38 -17.68 -12.54
CA THR A 185 -1.57 -19.12 -12.29
C THR A 185 -2.63 -19.73 -13.20
N ILE A 186 -2.66 -21.06 -13.28
CA ILE A 186 -3.65 -21.83 -14.05
C ILE A 186 -4.26 -22.97 -13.22
N GLY A 187 -5.38 -23.52 -13.68
CA GLY A 187 -6.03 -24.69 -13.09
C GLY A 187 -6.66 -24.40 -11.73
N SER A 188 -6.56 -25.36 -10.80
CA SER A 188 -7.30 -25.33 -9.54
C SER A 188 -6.90 -24.17 -8.62
N LEU A 189 -5.62 -23.79 -8.61
CA LEU A 189 -5.11 -22.66 -7.83
C LEU A 189 -5.74 -21.33 -8.30
N GLN A 190 -5.81 -21.14 -9.62
CA GLN A 190 -6.42 -19.98 -10.25
C GLN A 190 -7.92 -19.85 -9.89
N GLU A 191 -8.67 -20.96 -9.94
CA GLU A 191 -10.09 -20.96 -9.60
C GLU A 191 -10.34 -20.68 -8.12
N ARG A 192 -9.53 -21.24 -7.23
CA ARG A 192 -9.60 -20.95 -5.79
C ARG A 192 -9.27 -19.49 -5.50
N ALA A 193 -8.26 -18.91 -6.16
CA ALA A 193 -7.90 -17.51 -5.99
C ALA A 193 -9.10 -16.61 -6.35
N ARG A 194 -9.72 -16.85 -7.50
CA ARG A 194 -10.92 -16.10 -7.94
C ARG A 194 -12.10 -16.27 -6.98
N LYS A 195 -12.32 -17.49 -6.47
CA LYS A 195 -13.40 -17.75 -5.50
C LYS A 195 -13.17 -17.00 -4.20
N GLN A 196 -11.96 -17.05 -3.64
CA GLN A 196 -11.61 -16.33 -2.42
C GLN A 196 -11.71 -14.81 -2.61
N ALA A 197 -11.21 -14.27 -3.73
CA ALA A 197 -11.31 -12.84 -4.04
C ALA A 197 -12.78 -12.37 -4.04
N LYS A 198 -13.68 -13.12 -4.70
CA LYS A 198 -15.13 -12.83 -4.70
C LYS A 198 -15.75 -12.89 -3.31
N MET A 199 -15.37 -13.87 -2.49
CA MET A 199 -15.90 -14.00 -1.13
C MET A 199 -15.47 -12.83 -0.24
N LEU A 200 -14.25 -12.33 -0.44
CA LEU A 200 -13.69 -11.19 0.30
C LEU A 200 -14.24 -9.83 -0.14
N LEU A 201 -14.93 -9.74 -1.29
CA LEU A 201 -15.58 -8.51 -1.71
C LEU A 201 -16.56 -8.02 -0.63
N VAL A 202 -17.51 -8.85 -0.19
CA VAL A 202 -18.52 -8.41 0.79
C VAL A 202 -17.89 -7.87 2.08
N PRO A 203 -16.96 -8.57 2.76
CA PRO A 203 -16.21 -8.00 3.88
C PRO A 203 -15.50 -6.69 3.55
N LEU A 204 -14.84 -6.60 2.39
CA LEU A 204 -14.14 -5.39 1.96
C LEU A 204 -15.10 -4.20 1.75
N ALA A 205 -16.29 -4.44 1.20
CA ALA A 205 -17.32 -3.40 1.05
C ALA A 205 -17.79 -2.89 2.43
N VAL A 206 -18.02 -3.80 3.37
CA VAL A 206 -18.40 -3.44 4.76
C VAL A 206 -17.30 -2.60 5.40
N LEU A 207 -16.03 -3.00 5.24
CA LEU A 207 -14.87 -2.26 5.75
C LEU A 207 -14.78 -0.86 5.14
N PHE A 208 -14.94 -0.72 3.81
CA PHE A 208 -14.94 0.58 3.16
C PHE A 208 -16.07 1.50 3.63
N VAL A 209 -17.30 0.97 3.76
CA VAL A 209 -18.44 1.74 4.26
C VAL A 209 -18.21 2.16 5.71
N ALA A 210 -17.77 1.23 6.57
CA ALA A 210 -17.48 1.53 7.96
C ALA A 210 -16.36 2.57 8.09
N PHE A 211 -15.27 2.44 7.32
CA PHE A 211 -14.16 3.38 7.34
C PHE A 211 -14.59 4.76 6.84
N GLY A 212 -15.24 4.84 5.68
CA GLY A 212 -15.75 6.09 5.14
C GLY A 212 -16.77 6.79 6.05
N ALA A 213 -17.68 6.03 6.68
CA ALA A 213 -18.62 6.58 7.66
C ALA A 213 -17.89 7.13 8.90
N MET A 214 -16.94 6.39 9.47
CA MET A 214 -16.18 6.90 10.60
C MET A 214 -15.31 8.09 10.22
N THR A 215 -14.71 8.12 9.02
CA THR A 215 -13.96 9.30 8.53
C THR A 215 -14.87 10.52 8.45
N TYR A 216 -16.09 10.36 7.92
CA TYR A 216 -17.07 11.45 7.84
C TYR A 216 -17.42 12.04 9.22
N PHE A 217 -17.57 11.22 10.25
CA PHE A 217 -17.95 11.69 11.59
C PHE A 217 -16.77 12.08 12.50
N LYS A 218 -15.58 11.51 12.29
CA LYS A 218 -14.42 11.70 13.18
C LYS A 218 -13.44 12.76 12.70
N THR A 219 -13.53 13.20 11.44
CA THR A 219 -12.51 14.04 10.81
C THR A 219 -13.12 15.19 10.02
N ASP A 220 -12.35 16.24 9.79
CA ASP A 220 -12.81 17.44 9.08
C ASP A 220 -12.64 17.36 7.56
N VAL A 221 -12.09 16.25 7.02
CA VAL A 221 -11.71 16.18 5.60
C VAL A 221 -12.88 16.32 4.65
N PHE A 222 -14.08 15.86 5.04
CA PHE A 222 -15.29 16.04 4.24
C PHE A 222 -15.87 17.45 4.36
N GLU A 223 -15.57 18.20 5.42
CA GLU A 223 -15.94 19.62 5.52
C GLU A 223 -15.08 20.46 4.58
N VAL A 224 -13.78 20.15 4.50
CA VAL A 224 -12.82 20.90 3.67
C VAL A 224 -12.84 20.46 2.20
N ARG A 225 -13.02 19.16 1.93
CA ARG A 225 -12.87 18.54 0.58
C ARG A 225 -14.05 17.67 0.16
N GLY A 226 -15.21 17.82 0.79
CA GLY A 226 -16.37 16.94 0.63
C GLY A 226 -16.79 16.68 -0.81
N GLY A 227 -16.80 17.72 -1.67
CA GLY A 227 -17.18 17.57 -3.07
C GLY A 227 -16.30 16.58 -3.84
N ILE A 228 -14.97 16.76 -3.77
CA ILE A 228 -14.01 15.89 -4.47
C ILE A 228 -13.97 14.51 -3.84
N LEU A 229 -13.96 14.42 -2.50
CA LEU A 229 -13.95 13.13 -1.81
C LEU A 229 -15.20 12.30 -2.08
N THR A 230 -16.37 12.95 -2.18
CA THR A 230 -17.62 12.27 -2.56
C THR A 230 -17.57 11.78 -3.99
N ALA A 231 -17.05 12.60 -4.92
CA ALA A 231 -16.87 12.17 -6.32
C ALA A 231 -15.92 10.97 -6.43
N VAL A 232 -14.78 11.01 -5.72
CA VAL A 232 -13.82 9.90 -5.66
C VAL A 232 -14.47 8.65 -5.05
N ALA A 233 -15.26 8.79 -3.99
CA ALA A 233 -15.99 7.68 -3.37
C ALA A 233 -17.01 7.06 -4.34
N VAL A 234 -17.79 7.88 -5.06
CA VAL A 234 -18.75 7.40 -6.07
C VAL A 234 -18.05 6.63 -7.18
N VAL A 235 -16.96 7.18 -7.74
CA VAL A 235 -16.15 6.48 -8.75
C VAL A 235 -15.56 5.20 -8.16
N GLY A 236 -15.10 5.23 -6.91
CA GLY A 236 -14.59 4.08 -6.18
C GLY A 236 -15.61 2.95 -6.09
N VAL A 237 -16.88 3.26 -5.73
CA VAL A 237 -17.97 2.29 -5.70
C VAL A 237 -18.23 1.70 -7.09
N ILE A 238 -18.25 2.52 -8.14
CA ILE A 238 -18.47 2.05 -9.52
C ILE A 238 -17.36 1.05 -9.92
N VAL A 239 -16.10 1.43 -9.75
CA VAL A 239 -14.94 0.59 -10.08
C VAL A 239 -14.95 -0.69 -9.25
N TYR A 240 -15.30 -0.59 -7.96
CA TYR A 240 -15.40 -1.74 -7.07
C TYR A 240 -16.49 -2.74 -7.53
N VAL A 241 -17.67 -2.25 -7.92
CA VAL A 241 -18.74 -3.08 -8.49
C VAL A 241 -18.30 -3.71 -9.82
N LEU A 242 -17.61 -2.94 -10.67
CA LEU A 242 -17.04 -3.44 -11.92
C LEU A 242 -15.97 -4.52 -11.68
N ALA A 243 -15.17 -4.41 -10.61
CA ALA A 243 -14.23 -5.46 -10.20
C ALA A 243 -14.99 -6.77 -9.94
N GLY A 244 -16.05 -6.73 -9.13
CA GLY A 244 -16.91 -7.88 -8.88
C GLY A 244 -17.55 -8.45 -10.14
N TYR A 245 -18.02 -7.59 -11.05
CA TYR A 245 -18.58 -7.98 -12.34
C TYR A 245 -17.55 -8.72 -13.22
N PHE A 246 -16.35 -8.18 -13.38
CA PHE A 246 -15.30 -8.82 -14.20
C PHE A 246 -14.78 -10.12 -13.56
N MET A 247 -14.71 -10.18 -12.23
CA MET A 247 -14.45 -11.44 -11.50
C MET A 247 -15.55 -12.47 -11.81
N ALA A 248 -16.83 -12.06 -11.83
CA ALA A 248 -17.96 -12.94 -12.17
C ALA A 248 -17.84 -13.50 -13.59
N LYS A 249 -17.45 -12.66 -14.55
CA LYS A 249 -17.26 -13.03 -15.96
C LYS A 249 -15.93 -13.73 -16.27
N LYS A 250 -15.10 -14.03 -15.26
CA LYS A 250 -13.76 -14.63 -15.42
C LYS A 250 -12.83 -13.82 -16.35
N ARG A 251 -13.02 -12.49 -16.42
CA ARG A 251 -12.16 -11.57 -17.18
C ARG A 251 -11.07 -11.02 -16.25
N ASP A 252 -10.12 -11.88 -15.92
CA ASP A 252 -9.16 -11.62 -14.83
C ASP A 252 -8.33 -10.35 -15.02
N GLY A 253 -7.92 -10.02 -16.25
CA GLY A 253 -7.15 -8.79 -16.54
C GLY A 253 -7.91 -7.51 -16.18
N TRP A 254 -9.18 -7.45 -16.57
CA TRP A 254 -10.06 -6.32 -16.23
C TRP A 254 -10.35 -6.28 -14.73
N ALA A 255 -10.58 -7.43 -14.10
CA ALA A 255 -10.82 -7.51 -12.67
C ALA A 255 -9.59 -7.03 -11.86
N PHE A 256 -8.37 -7.41 -12.24
CA PHE A 256 -7.14 -6.90 -11.65
C PHE A 256 -7.03 -5.37 -11.83
N GLY A 257 -7.24 -4.87 -13.05
CA GLY A 257 -7.25 -3.43 -13.33
C GLY A 257 -8.23 -2.66 -12.46
N MET A 258 -9.46 -3.16 -12.30
CA MET A 258 -10.45 -2.53 -11.41
C MET A 258 -10.03 -2.57 -9.94
N THR A 259 -9.52 -3.70 -9.43
CA THR A 259 -9.00 -3.73 -8.03
C THR A 259 -7.84 -2.77 -7.82
N GLY A 260 -6.96 -2.61 -8.81
CA GLY A 260 -5.88 -1.61 -8.78
C GLY A 260 -6.42 -0.18 -8.80
N CYS A 261 -7.45 0.11 -9.60
CA CYS A 261 -8.14 1.40 -9.57
C CYS A 261 -8.80 1.68 -8.20
N VAL A 262 -9.35 0.67 -7.52
CA VAL A 262 -9.86 0.81 -6.14
C VAL A 262 -8.73 1.21 -5.19
N ILE A 263 -7.55 0.58 -5.28
CA ILE A 263 -6.36 0.99 -4.51
C ILE A 263 -5.99 2.43 -4.80
N ILE A 264 -5.86 2.81 -6.07
CA ILE A 264 -5.47 4.15 -6.48
C ILE A 264 -6.43 5.19 -5.90
N LEU A 265 -7.74 4.99 -6.04
CA LEU A 265 -8.75 5.92 -5.54
C LEU A 265 -8.75 5.98 -4.00
N SER A 266 -8.61 4.84 -3.34
CA SER A 266 -8.60 4.76 -1.87
C SER A 266 -7.40 5.51 -1.29
N ILE A 267 -6.19 5.24 -1.78
CA ILE A 267 -4.98 5.90 -1.29
C ILE A 267 -4.94 7.37 -1.72
N ALA A 268 -5.33 7.70 -2.96
CA ALA A 268 -5.41 9.09 -3.40
C ALA A 268 -6.41 9.91 -2.56
N SER A 269 -7.51 9.31 -2.11
CA SER A 269 -8.49 10.01 -1.25
C SER A 269 -7.87 10.50 0.07
N VAL A 270 -6.89 9.77 0.61
CA VAL A 270 -6.14 10.18 1.81
C VAL A 270 -5.38 11.48 1.54
N PHE A 271 -4.60 11.54 0.46
CA PHE A 271 -3.84 12.73 0.10
C PHE A 271 -4.73 13.92 -0.30
N ILE A 272 -5.86 13.64 -0.98
CA ILE A 272 -6.87 14.67 -1.29
C ILE A 272 -7.45 15.25 0.00
N GLY A 273 -7.78 14.41 0.98
CA GLY A 273 -8.34 14.84 2.26
C GLY A 273 -7.36 15.61 3.13
N LEU A 274 -6.07 15.24 3.09
CA LEU A 274 -5.01 15.93 3.81
C LEU A 274 -4.73 17.32 3.22
N PHE A 275 -4.67 17.45 1.88
CA PHE A 275 -4.23 18.68 1.23
C PHE A 275 -5.01 19.97 1.64
N PRO A 276 -4.32 21.06 2.05
CA PRO A 276 -2.88 21.33 1.95
C PRO A 276 -2.06 20.93 3.19
N ARG A 277 -2.66 20.20 4.14
CA ARG A 277 -2.00 19.65 5.31
C ARG A 277 -1.28 18.35 4.92
N VAL A 278 -0.18 18.07 5.59
CA VAL A 278 0.57 16.81 5.48
C VAL A 278 0.43 15.97 6.75
N MET A 279 0.26 16.63 7.90
CA MET A 279 -0.17 16.01 9.16
C MET A 279 -1.10 16.97 9.90
N ILE A 280 -2.21 16.46 10.44
CA ILE A 280 -3.20 17.24 11.19
C ILE A 280 -2.87 17.14 12.69
N SER A 281 -2.85 18.27 13.39
CA SER A 281 -2.72 18.31 14.84
C SER A 281 -4.09 18.19 15.51
N SER A 282 -4.17 17.31 16.51
CA SER A 282 -5.33 17.18 17.40
C SER A 282 -5.31 18.18 18.58
N ILE A 283 -4.17 18.86 18.80
CA ILE A 283 -4.01 19.82 19.91
C ILE A 283 -4.55 21.19 19.50
N ASP A 284 -4.07 21.71 18.36
CA ASP A 284 -4.50 22.99 17.80
C ASP A 284 -4.24 23.01 16.29
N LYS A 285 -5.18 23.55 15.50
CA LYS A 285 -5.04 23.71 14.05
C LYS A 285 -3.83 24.58 13.67
N ALA A 286 -3.40 25.49 14.56
CA ALA A 286 -2.19 26.29 14.36
C ALA A 286 -0.90 25.44 14.28
N PHE A 287 -0.93 24.21 14.78
CA PHE A 287 0.20 23.27 14.76
C PHE A 287 0.12 22.24 13.62
N ASP A 288 -0.83 22.39 12.69
CA ASP A 288 -0.88 21.56 11.49
C ASP A 288 0.42 21.70 10.69
N LEU A 289 0.99 20.56 10.29
CA LEU A 289 2.03 20.58 9.27
C LEU A 289 1.35 20.69 7.91
N THR A 290 1.80 21.66 7.13
CA THR A 290 1.28 22.00 5.80
C THR A 290 2.39 21.91 4.77
N ILE A 291 2.00 21.89 3.50
CA ILE A 291 2.97 21.96 2.39
C ILE A 291 3.83 23.23 2.41
N HIS A 292 3.53 24.23 3.23
CA HIS A 292 4.28 25.48 3.30
C HIS A 292 5.26 25.52 4.48
N ASN A 293 4.85 25.09 5.68
CA ASN A 293 5.72 25.11 6.87
C ASN A 293 6.60 23.86 6.99
N ALA A 294 6.24 22.76 6.33
CA ALA A 294 6.98 21.50 6.42
C ALA A 294 7.96 21.28 5.26
N ALA A 295 7.91 22.13 4.23
CA ALA A 295 8.68 21.97 3.00
C ALA A 295 10.13 22.46 3.11
N SER A 296 11.00 21.86 2.31
CA SER A 296 12.35 22.34 2.06
C SER A 296 12.37 23.70 1.34
N GLY A 297 13.52 24.37 1.37
CA GLY A 297 13.72 25.62 0.64
C GLY A 297 13.52 25.46 -0.88
N GLN A 298 13.11 26.55 -1.54
CA GLN A 298 12.78 26.57 -2.97
C GLN A 298 13.90 26.05 -3.88
N TYR A 299 15.16 26.33 -3.53
CA TYR A 299 16.31 25.82 -4.28
C TYR A 299 16.38 24.29 -4.27
N SER A 300 16.25 23.67 -3.09
CA SER A 300 16.27 22.21 -2.95
C SER A 300 15.14 21.55 -3.74
N LEU A 301 13.91 22.09 -3.62
CA LEU A 301 12.76 21.60 -4.37
C LEU A 301 12.98 21.70 -5.89
N LYS A 302 13.58 22.81 -6.36
CA LYS A 302 13.91 22.99 -7.78
C LYS A 302 14.92 21.95 -8.27
N VAL A 303 16.02 21.75 -7.53
CA VAL A 303 17.06 20.77 -7.87
C VAL A 303 16.48 19.36 -7.92
N MET A 304 15.74 18.95 -6.89
CA MET A 304 15.11 17.63 -6.86
C MET A 304 14.11 17.46 -8.01
N THR A 305 13.39 18.52 -8.39
CA THR A 305 12.43 18.45 -9.51
C THR A 305 13.15 18.14 -10.82
N ILE A 306 14.31 18.76 -11.06
CA ILE A 306 15.15 18.47 -12.23
C ILE A 306 15.58 17.00 -12.20
N VAL A 307 16.06 16.51 -11.05
CA VAL A 307 16.48 15.11 -10.88
C VAL A 307 15.31 14.14 -11.10
N ALA A 308 14.13 14.42 -10.55
CA ALA A 308 12.95 13.58 -10.72
C ALA A 308 12.51 13.54 -12.19
N LEU A 309 12.46 14.68 -12.88
CA LEU A 309 12.08 14.74 -14.28
C LEU A 309 13.06 14.02 -15.21
N THR A 310 14.35 14.00 -14.87
CA THR A 310 15.35 13.29 -15.67
C THR A 310 15.37 11.80 -15.38
N LEU A 311 15.29 11.36 -14.11
CA LEU A 311 15.44 9.94 -13.75
C LEU A 311 14.13 9.15 -13.81
N LEU A 312 13.00 9.73 -13.42
CA LEU A 312 11.73 9.01 -13.32
C LEU A 312 11.29 8.35 -14.63
N PRO A 313 11.42 8.97 -15.82
CA PRO A 313 11.07 8.32 -17.08
C PRO A 313 11.88 7.04 -17.35
N PHE A 314 13.17 7.02 -17.00
CA PHE A 314 14.00 5.82 -17.16
C PHE A 314 13.59 4.71 -16.20
N VAL A 315 13.32 5.06 -14.93
CA VAL A 315 12.84 4.11 -13.92
C VAL A 315 11.52 3.49 -14.36
N LEU A 316 10.55 4.30 -14.79
CA LEU A 316 9.26 3.81 -15.29
C LEU A 316 9.42 2.97 -16.56
N GLY A 317 10.26 3.40 -17.50
CA GLY A 317 10.52 2.67 -18.74
C GLY A 317 11.10 1.27 -18.48
N TYR A 318 12.11 1.19 -17.62
CA TYR A 318 12.70 -0.08 -17.21
C TYR A 318 11.70 -0.97 -16.45
N GLN A 319 10.91 -0.40 -15.54
CA GLN A 319 9.90 -1.15 -14.80
C GLN A 319 8.84 -1.74 -15.74
N ILE A 320 8.31 -0.94 -16.67
CA ILE A 320 7.34 -1.40 -17.68
C ILE A 320 7.94 -2.52 -18.51
N TRP A 321 9.20 -2.37 -18.94
CA TRP A 321 9.90 -3.40 -19.70
C TRP A 321 10.05 -4.70 -18.90
N SER A 322 10.41 -4.63 -17.61
CA SER A 322 10.48 -5.81 -16.73
C SER A 322 9.13 -6.55 -16.65
N TYR A 323 8.03 -5.84 -16.41
CA TYR A 323 6.69 -6.44 -16.40
C TYR A 323 6.31 -7.05 -17.76
N PHE A 324 6.71 -6.42 -18.86
CA PHE A 324 6.50 -6.95 -20.21
C PHE A 324 7.32 -8.24 -20.44
N VAL A 325 8.57 -8.31 -20.01
CA VAL A 325 9.41 -9.51 -20.18
C VAL A 325 8.84 -10.71 -19.42
N PHE A 326 8.41 -10.49 -18.18
CA PHE A 326 7.97 -11.56 -17.28
C PHE A 326 6.46 -11.84 -17.33
N HIS A 327 5.69 -11.36 -18.33
CA HIS A 327 4.22 -11.44 -18.34
C HIS A 327 3.59 -12.84 -18.43
N LYS A 328 4.36 -13.90 -18.73
CA LYS A 328 3.84 -15.27 -18.93
C LYS A 328 3.35 -15.91 -17.63
N ARG A 329 2.39 -16.86 -17.75
CA ARG A 329 1.85 -17.63 -16.61
C ARG A 329 2.81 -18.73 -16.18
N LEU A 330 2.78 -19.07 -14.89
CA LEU A 330 3.60 -20.10 -14.28
C LEU A 330 2.79 -21.39 -14.03
N HIS A 331 3.48 -22.53 -14.11
CA HIS A 331 2.93 -23.85 -13.79
C HIS A 331 3.86 -24.66 -12.88
N GLU A 332 3.33 -25.58 -12.07
CA GLU A 332 4.12 -26.42 -11.14
C GLU A 332 5.18 -27.29 -11.82
N LYS A 333 5.07 -27.53 -13.13
CA LYS A 333 6.00 -28.37 -13.91
C LYS A 333 7.18 -27.59 -14.50
N GLU A 334 7.21 -26.27 -14.35
CA GLU A 334 8.32 -25.44 -14.84
C GLU A 334 9.45 -25.40 -13.81
N HIS A 335 10.67 -25.12 -14.25
CA HIS A 335 11.79 -24.92 -13.33
C HIS A 335 11.55 -23.61 -12.56
N LEU A 336 11.36 -23.71 -11.25
CA LEU A 336 11.13 -22.58 -10.35
C LEU A 336 12.40 -22.35 -9.51
N GLU A 337 12.89 -21.11 -9.46
CA GLU A 337 14.12 -20.78 -8.72
C GLU A 337 13.92 -20.72 -7.20
N TYR A 338 12.69 -20.44 -6.75
CA TYR A 338 12.32 -20.35 -5.33
C TYR A 338 11.52 -21.56 -4.80
#